data_AF-A0A7W1LUB9-F1
#
_entry.id   AF-A0A7W1LUB9-F1
#
_cell.length_a   1.000
_cell.length_b   1.000
_cell.length_c   1.000
_cell.angle_alpha   90.00
_cell.angle_beta   90.00
_cell.angle_gamma   90.00
#
_symmetry.space_group_name_H-M   'P 1'
#
loop_
_entity.id
_entity.type
_entity.pdbx_description
1 polymer ?
#
loop_
_entity_poly.entity_id
_entity_poly.type
_entity_poly.pdbx_seq_one_letter_code
_entity_poly.pdbx_strand_id
1 'polypeptide(L)'
;FDGVHTDDRAVVADDGSESVIVSRADGHGIKLLRHAGVPVLILSTETNGVVSRRAEKLRVECLQGIDDKWTALQHWLRDHDIGAAEAAYVGNDVNDLECMAHVGLAIAVADADPIVRAAAAHVTSRRGGRGAVREIADLLAAHRTTVGDHDAADRDHTEPPRRRRRQGASL
;
A
#
# COMPACT_ATOMS: atom_id res chain seq x y z
N PHE A 1 0.66 5.26 5.79
CA PHE A 1 1.97 4.83 5.22
C PHE A 1 3.00 4.84 6.33
N ASP A 2 3.18 6.00 6.95
CA ASP A 2 3.98 6.19 8.15
C ASP A 2 3.46 5.31 9.29
N GLY A 3 4.38 4.80 10.10
CA GLY A 3 4.10 3.83 11.17
C GLY A 3 3.63 2.43 10.71
N VAL A 4 3.31 2.23 9.43
CA VAL A 4 2.98 0.89 8.88
C VAL A 4 4.10 0.37 7.98
N HIS A 5 4.41 1.10 6.90
CA HIS A 5 5.53 0.79 6.00
C HIS A 5 6.87 1.30 6.52
N THR A 6 6.84 2.25 7.46
CA THR A 6 7.99 2.83 8.17
C THR A 6 7.85 2.55 9.66
N ASP A 7 8.90 2.80 10.43
CA ASP A 7 8.85 2.72 11.91
C ASP A 7 8.47 4.05 12.57
N ASP A 8 7.62 4.83 11.87
CA ASP A 8 7.05 6.11 12.30
C ASP A 8 8.09 7.21 12.56
N ARG A 9 9.24 7.10 11.90
CA ARG A 9 10.34 8.05 11.99
C ARG A 9 10.75 8.56 10.63
N ALA A 10 11.05 9.85 10.60
CA ALA A 10 11.59 10.55 9.46
C ALA A 10 12.94 11.18 9.81
N VAL A 11 13.86 11.19 8.85
CA VAL A 11 15.06 12.02 8.87
C VAL A 11 14.75 13.27 8.08
N VAL A 12 14.76 14.42 8.75
CA VAL A 12 14.54 15.73 8.14
C VAL A 12 15.88 16.44 8.04
N ALA A 13 16.28 16.81 6.82
CA ALA A 13 17.47 17.61 6.56
C ALA A 13 17.20 19.11 6.74
N ASP A 14 18.27 19.91 6.79
CA ASP A 14 18.20 21.36 6.96
C ASP A 14 17.58 22.08 5.75
N ASP A 15 17.66 21.49 4.56
CA ASP A 15 16.97 21.94 3.34
C ASP A 15 15.48 21.58 3.31
N GLY A 16 14.97 20.92 4.35
CA GLY A 16 13.59 20.47 4.49
C GLY A 16 13.28 19.16 3.75
N SER A 17 14.27 18.52 3.12
CA SER A 17 14.07 17.20 2.52
C SER A 17 13.91 16.13 3.59
N GLU A 18 13.06 15.15 3.30
CA GLU A 18 12.73 14.07 4.22
C GLU A 18 13.12 12.71 3.64
N SER A 19 13.63 11.83 4.49
CA SER A 19 13.90 10.42 4.17
C SER A 19 13.37 9.50 5.25
N VAL A 20 12.81 8.36 4.85
CA VAL A 20 12.31 7.32 5.76
C VAL A 20 12.97 5.97 5.48
N ILE A 21 12.99 5.11 6.50
CA ILE A 21 13.45 3.72 6.36
C ILE A 21 12.24 2.82 6.14
N VAL A 22 12.35 1.94 5.13
CA VAL A 22 11.30 0.98 4.78
C VAL A 22 11.84 -0.45 4.73
N SER A 23 10.99 -1.41 5.07
CA SER A 23 11.36 -2.83 5.04
C SER A 23 11.39 -3.40 3.61
N ARG A 24 12.44 -4.16 3.29
CA ARG A 24 12.48 -4.98 2.06
C ARG A 24 11.56 -6.19 2.15
N ALA A 25 11.41 -6.77 3.34
CA ALA A 25 10.51 -7.89 3.56
C ALA A 25 9.05 -7.49 3.29
N ASP A 26 8.65 -6.28 3.70
CA ASP A 26 7.32 -5.73 3.41
C ASP A 26 7.12 -5.53 1.91
N GLY A 27 8.16 -5.11 1.20
CA GLY A 27 8.11 -5.04 -0.27
C GLY A 27 7.91 -6.41 -0.93
N HIS A 28 8.48 -7.47 -0.37
CA HIS A 28 8.19 -8.83 -0.81
C HIS A 28 6.75 -9.25 -0.48
N GLY A 29 6.24 -8.91 0.70
CA GLY A 29 4.85 -9.17 1.08
C GLY A 29 3.85 -8.53 0.10
N ILE A 30 4.06 -7.26 -0.24
CA ILE A 30 3.26 -6.57 -1.26
C ILE A 30 3.36 -7.25 -2.62
N LYS A 31 4.56 -7.73 -3.00
CA LYS A 31 4.72 -8.53 -4.22
C LYS A 31 3.86 -9.79 -4.16
N LEU A 32 3.83 -10.52 -3.04
CA LEU A 32 3.01 -11.74 -2.88
C LEU A 32 1.52 -11.44 -3.04
N LEU A 33 1.01 -10.40 -2.36
CA LEU A 33 -0.39 -9.98 -2.48
C LEU A 33 -0.77 -9.65 -3.92
N ARG A 34 0.08 -8.92 -4.64
CA ARG A 34 -0.15 -8.60 -6.06
C ARG A 34 -0.18 -9.85 -6.95
N HIS A 35 0.70 -10.83 -6.72
CA HIS A 35 0.66 -12.10 -7.47
C HIS A 35 -0.58 -12.93 -7.16
N ALA A 36 -1.13 -12.80 -5.94
CA ALA A 36 -2.40 -13.42 -5.55
C ALA A 36 -3.64 -12.64 -6.03
N GLY A 37 -3.46 -11.63 -6.89
CA GLY A 37 -4.55 -10.82 -7.44
C GLY A 37 -5.25 -9.94 -6.41
N VAL A 38 -4.58 -9.58 -5.30
CA VAL A 38 -5.12 -8.67 -4.28
C VAL A 38 -4.73 -7.23 -4.64
N PRO A 39 -5.67 -6.35 -4.98
CA PRO A 39 -5.40 -4.93 -5.16
C PRO A 39 -4.89 -4.31 -3.86
N VAL A 40 -3.90 -3.42 -3.96
CA VAL A 40 -3.30 -2.77 -2.79
C VAL A 40 -3.23 -1.27 -3.02
N LEU A 41 -3.68 -0.52 -2.02
CA LEU A 41 -3.63 0.93 -1.96
C LEU A 41 -2.73 1.37 -0.80
N ILE A 42 -1.84 2.34 -1.06
CA ILE A 42 -1.23 3.16 -0.01
C ILE A 42 -2.08 4.42 0.16
N LEU A 43 -2.60 4.63 1.37
CA LEU A 43 -3.38 5.80 1.73
C LEU A 43 -2.63 6.62 2.79
N SER A 44 -2.48 7.92 2.56
CA SER A 44 -1.72 8.84 3.43
C SER A 44 -2.37 10.20 3.55
N THR A 45 -2.33 10.78 4.75
CA THR A 45 -2.65 12.20 4.97
C THR A 45 -1.50 13.09 4.51
N GLU A 46 -0.26 12.63 4.68
CA GLU A 46 0.92 13.39 4.30
C GLU A 46 1.08 13.49 2.78
N THR A 47 1.49 14.66 2.30
CA THR A 47 1.96 14.85 0.92
C THR A 47 3.49 14.83 0.91
N ASN A 48 4.07 13.66 0.64
CA ASN A 48 5.52 13.49 0.63
C ASN A 48 5.97 12.62 -0.54
N GLY A 49 6.94 13.12 -1.31
CA GLY A 49 7.48 12.41 -2.48
C GLY A 49 8.01 11.02 -2.17
N VAL A 50 8.48 10.74 -0.95
CA VAL A 50 8.97 9.41 -0.57
C VAL A 50 7.85 8.36 -0.61
N VAL A 51 6.62 8.74 -0.24
CA VAL A 51 5.43 7.87 -0.30
C VAL A 51 5.16 7.44 -1.73
N SER A 52 5.11 8.42 -2.65
CA SER A 52 4.89 8.15 -4.08
C SER A 52 6.00 7.27 -4.67
N ARG A 53 7.28 7.58 -4.38
CA ARG A 53 8.42 6.77 -4.84
C ARG A 53 8.36 5.34 -4.33
N ARG A 54 7.90 5.14 -3.10
CA ARG A 54 7.75 3.81 -2.53
C ARG A 54 6.60 3.06 -3.19
N ALA A 55 5.46 3.71 -3.42
CA ALA A 55 4.32 3.12 -4.12
C ALA A 55 4.69 2.70 -5.56
N GLU A 56 5.36 3.58 -6.32
CA GLU A 56 5.90 3.29 -7.66
C GLU A 56 6.78 2.05 -7.66
N LYS A 57 7.74 1.97 -6.73
CA LYS A 57 8.64 0.82 -6.58
C LYS A 57 7.90 -0.49 -6.28
N LEU A 58 6.83 -0.41 -5.49
CA LEU A 58 5.98 -1.54 -5.14
C LEU A 58 4.96 -1.88 -6.21
N ARG A 59 4.76 -1.00 -7.20
CA ARG A 59 3.75 -1.08 -8.26
C ARG A 59 2.33 -1.18 -7.69
N VAL A 60 2.03 -0.31 -6.72
CA VAL A 60 0.72 -0.17 -6.08
C VAL A 60 0.21 1.25 -6.24
N GLU A 61 -1.09 1.43 -6.12
CA GLU A 61 -1.70 2.76 -6.15
C GLU A 61 -1.40 3.53 -4.87
N CYS A 62 -1.42 4.86 -4.97
CA CYS A 62 -1.14 5.76 -3.87
C CYS A 62 -2.10 6.94 -3.91
N LEU A 63 -2.81 7.14 -2.80
CA LEU A 63 -3.58 8.35 -2.52
C LEU A 63 -2.92 9.05 -1.33
N GLN A 64 -2.50 10.29 -1.52
CA GLN A 64 -1.75 11.08 -0.53
C GLN A 64 -2.31 12.49 -0.45
N GLY A 65 -2.05 13.21 0.64
CA GLY A 65 -2.69 14.52 0.88
C GLY A 65 -4.20 14.37 1.14
N ILE A 66 -4.61 13.25 1.74
CA ILE A 66 -6.01 12.92 1.99
C ILE A 66 -6.35 13.17 3.45
N ASP A 67 -7.16 14.20 3.71
CA ASP A 67 -7.67 14.47 5.07
C ASP A 67 -8.78 13.47 5.46
N ASP A 68 -9.78 13.30 4.58
CA ASP A 68 -10.85 12.31 4.75
C ASP A 68 -10.48 10.98 4.08
N LYS A 69 -9.73 10.17 4.84
CA LYS A 69 -9.29 8.84 4.40
C LYS A 69 -10.45 7.91 4.08
N TRP A 70 -11.58 8.00 4.81
CA TRP A 70 -12.70 7.10 4.59
C TRP A 70 -13.39 7.36 3.26
N THR A 71 -13.73 8.61 2.97
CA THR A 71 -14.33 8.98 1.69
C THR A 71 -13.42 8.60 0.51
N ALA A 72 -12.11 8.82 0.63
CA ALA A 72 -11.15 8.43 -0.40
C ALA A 72 -11.08 6.91 -0.58
N LEU A 73 -11.08 6.14 0.52
CA LEU A 73 -11.10 4.69 0.47
C LEU A 73 -12.39 4.17 -0.16
N GLN A 74 -13.56 4.73 0.19
CA GLN A 74 -14.85 4.35 -0.41
C GLN A 74 -14.86 4.54 -1.92
N HIS A 75 -14.34 5.66 -2.42
CA HIS A 75 -14.21 5.90 -3.84
C HIS A 75 -13.30 4.87 -4.51
N TRP A 76 -12.12 4.62 -3.93
CA TRP A 76 -11.19 3.64 -4.48
C TRP A 76 -11.76 2.21 -4.50
N LEU A 77 -12.44 1.80 -3.43
CA LEU A 77 -13.11 0.51 -3.33
C LEU A 77 -14.20 0.35 -4.41
N ARG A 78 -15.02 1.38 -4.62
CA ARG A 78 -16.03 1.41 -5.67
C ARG A 78 -15.42 1.30 -7.07
N ASP A 79 -14.34 2.02 -7.33
CA ASP A 79 -13.66 2.00 -8.63
C ASP A 79 -13.03 0.63 -8.95
N HIS A 80 -12.80 -0.19 -7.91
CA HIS A 80 -12.29 -1.56 -8.00
C HIS A 80 -13.35 -2.66 -7.86
N ASP A 81 -14.64 -2.30 -7.71
CA ASP A 81 -15.75 -3.23 -7.46
C ASP A 81 -15.52 -4.12 -6.21
N ILE A 82 -15.00 -3.52 -5.14
CA ILE A 82 -14.71 -4.19 -3.86
C ILE A 82 -15.68 -3.70 -2.79
N GLY A 83 -16.36 -4.61 -2.09
CA GLY A 83 -17.16 -4.27 -0.91
C GLY A 83 -16.26 -3.93 0.29
N ALA A 84 -16.67 -2.98 1.13
CA ALA A 84 -15.89 -2.62 2.33
C ALA A 84 -15.68 -3.82 3.28
N ALA A 85 -16.67 -4.71 3.38
CA ALA A 85 -16.59 -5.95 4.15
C ALA A 85 -15.59 -6.99 3.60
N GLU A 86 -15.11 -6.81 2.36
CA GLU A 86 -14.10 -7.66 1.72
C GLU A 86 -12.70 -7.05 1.80
N ALA A 87 -12.60 -5.80 2.27
CA ALA A 87 -11.34 -5.08 2.40
C ALA A 87 -10.68 -5.32 3.76
N ALA A 88 -9.35 -5.30 3.75
CA ALA A 88 -8.54 -5.18 4.96
C ALA A 88 -7.89 -3.79 5.01
N TYR A 89 -7.86 -3.18 6.20
CA TYR A 89 -7.17 -1.91 6.44
C TYR A 89 -6.10 -2.08 7.50
N VAL A 90 -4.91 -1.52 7.26
CA VAL A 90 -3.78 -1.60 8.19
C VAL A 90 -3.43 -0.19 8.65
N GLY A 91 -3.64 0.08 9.94
CA GLY A 91 -3.41 1.39 10.54
C GLY A 91 -2.41 1.36 11.69
N ASN A 92 -1.95 2.55 12.08
CA ASN A 92 -1.12 2.75 13.27
C ASN A 92 -1.61 3.89 14.18
N ASP A 93 -2.38 4.85 13.65
CA ASP A 93 -2.75 6.06 14.40
C ASP A 93 -4.24 6.44 14.25
N VAL A 94 -4.70 7.42 15.00
CA VAL A 94 -6.11 7.81 15.15
C VAL A 94 -6.78 8.19 13.83
N ASN A 95 -6.01 8.69 12.87
CA ASN A 95 -6.54 9.04 11.54
C ASN A 95 -6.93 7.81 10.70
N ASP A 96 -6.56 6.59 11.14
CA ASP A 96 -6.95 5.34 10.50
C ASP A 96 -8.26 4.75 11.06
N LEU A 97 -8.71 5.20 12.23
CA LEU A 97 -9.83 4.60 12.97
C LEU A 97 -11.12 4.57 12.17
N GLU A 98 -11.42 5.64 11.42
CA GLU A 98 -12.65 5.70 10.63
C GLU A 98 -12.62 4.63 9.53
N CYS A 99 -11.53 4.50 8.78
CA CYS A 99 -11.41 3.42 7.80
C CYS A 99 -11.50 2.04 8.45
N MET A 100 -10.83 1.85 9.59
CA MET A 100 -10.84 0.59 10.32
C MET A 100 -12.25 0.19 10.80
N ALA A 101 -13.09 1.16 11.17
CA ALA A 101 -14.45 0.90 11.63
C ALA A 101 -15.39 0.35 10.55
N HIS A 102 -15.11 0.62 9.26
CA HIS A 102 -16.00 0.27 8.16
C HIS A 102 -15.53 -0.90 7.29
N VAL A 103 -14.27 -1.32 7.40
CA VAL A 103 -13.74 -2.46 6.62
C VAL A 103 -14.02 -3.81 7.29
N GLY A 104 -13.99 -4.89 6.51
CA GLY A 104 -14.22 -6.25 7.01
C GLY A 104 -13.10 -6.78 7.91
N LEU A 105 -11.86 -6.31 7.70
CA LEU A 105 -10.72 -6.69 8.52
C LEU A 105 -9.86 -5.47 8.90
N ALA A 106 -10.10 -4.96 10.11
CA ALA A 106 -9.26 -3.93 10.72
C ALA A 106 -8.00 -4.54 11.35
N ILE A 107 -6.82 -4.07 10.94
CA ILE A 107 -5.53 -4.54 11.43
C ILE A 107 -4.74 -3.36 12.00
N ALA A 108 -4.20 -3.52 13.20
CA ALA A 108 -3.21 -2.59 13.76
C ALA A 108 -1.82 -3.23 13.77
N VAL A 109 -0.79 -2.41 13.55
CA VAL A 109 0.59 -2.87 13.78
C VAL A 109 0.92 -2.98 15.26
N ALA A 110 1.92 -3.78 15.63
CA ALA A 110 2.25 -4.09 17.03
C ALA A 110 2.50 -2.87 17.92
N ASP A 111 3.09 -1.82 17.34
CA ASP A 111 3.44 -0.55 17.98
C ASP A 111 2.52 0.62 17.58
N ALA A 112 1.34 0.31 17.02
CA ALA A 112 0.28 1.28 16.83
C ALA A 112 -0.18 1.89 18.17
N ASP A 113 -0.81 3.07 18.09
CA ASP A 113 -1.42 3.72 19.25
C ASP A 113 -2.37 2.75 19.98
N PRO A 114 -2.38 2.73 21.33
CA PRO A 114 -3.25 1.84 22.09
C PRO A 114 -4.72 1.87 21.68
N ILE A 115 -5.28 3.03 21.29
CA ILE A 115 -6.68 3.11 20.87
C ILE A 115 -6.92 2.40 19.53
N VAL A 116 -5.95 2.48 18.62
CA VAL A 116 -6.00 1.83 17.29
C VAL A 116 -5.88 0.32 17.45
N ARG A 117 -4.98 -0.13 18.33
CA ARG A 117 -4.86 -1.56 18.69
C ARG A 117 -6.14 -2.11 19.33
N ALA A 118 -6.80 -1.31 20.15
CA ALA A 118 -8.07 -1.70 20.78
C ALA A 118 -9.23 -1.80 19.78
N ALA A 119 -9.20 -1.00 18.71
CA ALA A 119 -10.19 -1.04 17.64
C ALA A 119 -9.95 -2.15 16.60
N ALA A 120 -8.76 -2.74 16.56
CA ALA A 120 -8.39 -3.72 15.54
C ALA A 120 -8.94 -5.12 15.84
N ALA A 121 -9.37 -5.82 14.79
CA ALA A 121 -9.71 -7.24 14.86
C ALA A 121 -8.46 -8.13 14.90
N HIS A 122 -7.35 -7.64 14.36
CA HIS A 122 -6.04 -8.30 14.44
C HIS A 122 -4.95 -7.29 14.77
N VAL A 123 -4.02 -7.68 15.64
CA VAL A 123 -2.81 -6.90 15.93
C VAL A 123 -1.61 -7.75 15.52
N THR A 124 -0.74 -7.20 14.66
CA THR A 124 0.45 -7.93 14.22
C THR A 124 1.42 -8.14 15.38
N SER A 125 2.24 -9.19 15.29
CA SER A 125 3.37 -9.40 16.20
C SER A 125 4.57 -8.52 15.86
N ARG A 126 4.76 -8.21 14.57
CA ARG A 126 5.81 -7.32 14.09
C ARG A 126 5.37 -5.87 14.08
N ARG A 127 6.34 -4.98 14.27
CA ARG A 127 6.18 -3.53 14.29
C ARG A 127 6.14 -2.91 12.90
N GLY A 128 5.63 -1.69 12.82
CA GLY A 128 5.70 -0.82 11.65
C GLY A 128 7.11 -0.75 11.05
N GLY A 129 7.22 -0.85 9.73
CA GLY A 129 8.50 -0.80 9.00
C GLY A 129 9.47 -1.96 9.31
N ARG A 130 9.04 -2.95 10.11
CA ARG A 130 9.86 -4.07 10.58
C ARG A 130 9.25 -5.42 10.21
N GLY A 131 8.49 -5.47 9.12
CA GLY A 131 7.93 -6.73 8.61
C GLY A 131 6.45 -6.96 8.92
N ALA A 132 5.73 -5.98 9.46
CA ALA A 132 4.29 -6.10 9.74
C ALA A 132 3.46 -6.35 8.47
N VAL A 133 3.74 -5.62 7.39
CA VAL A 133 3.06 -5.84 6.11
C VAL A 133 3.39 -7.21 5.54
N ARG A 134 4.64 -7.69 5.72
CA ARG A 134 5.02 -9.06 5.35
C ARG A 134 4.24 -10.11 6.12
N GLU A 135 4.10 -9.94 7.42
CA GLU A 135 3.32 -10.86 8.27
C GLU A 135 1.86 -10.93 7.81
N ILE A 136 1.24 -9.77 7.55
CA ILE A 136 -0.12 -9.70 7.01
C ILE A 136 -0.22 -10.39 5.65
N ALA A 137 0.73 -10.14 4.76
CA ALA A 137 0.75 -10.78 3.43
C ALA A 137 0.88 -12.30 3.52
N ASP A 138 1.72 -12.83 4.43
CA ASP A 138 1.87 -14.27 4.65
C ASP A 138 0.55 -14.89 5.17
N LEU A 139 -0.13 -14.21 6.10
CA LEU A 139 -1.45 -14.65 6.61
C LEU A 139 -2.49 -14.71 5.49
N LEU A 140 -2.64 -13.63 4.72
CA LEU A 140 -3.64 -13.55 3.65
C LEU A 140 -3.34 -14.52 2.48
N ALA A 141 -2.07 -14.71 2.14
CA ALA A 141 -1.67 -15.64 1.08
C ALA A 141 -1.88 -17.11 1.47
N ALA A 142 -1.63 -17.47 2.73
CA ALA A 142 -1.87 -18.83 3.24
C ALA A 142 -3.35 -19.23 3.15
N HIS A 143 -4.27 -18.28 3.30
CA HIS A 143 -5.71 -18.52 3.18
C HIS A 143 -6.25 -18.52 1.75
N ARG A 144 -5.42 -18.16 0.75
CA ARG A 144 -5.78 -18.19 -0.67
C ARG A 144 -5.22 -19.40 -1.42
N THR A 145 -4.59 -20.36 -0.73
CA THR A 145 -4.04 -21.57 -1.37
C THR A 145 -5.11 -22.62 -1.67
N THR A 146 -6.17 -22.24 -2.39
CA THR A 146 -7.03 -23.15 -3.17
C THR A 146 -7.69 -22.38 -4.31
N VAL A 147 -7.09 -22.46 -5.49
CA VAL A 147 -7.64 -22.66 -6.84
C VAL A 147 -6.57 -22.17 -7.81
N GLY A 148 -6.11 -23.06 -8.68
CA GLY A 148 -4.87 -22.92 -9.43
C GLY A 148 -4.81 -21.74 -10.38
N ASP A 149 -3.59 -21.22 -10.55
CA ASP A 149 -3.02 -21.03 -11.87
C ASP A 149 -1.49 -21.07 -11.74
N HIS A 150 -0.92 -22.18 -12.21
CA HIS A 150 0.42 -22.15 -12.78
C HIS A 150 0.30 -21.42 -14.12
N ASP A 151 1.25 -20.53 -14.41
CA ASP A 151 1.50 -19.86 -15.69
C ASP A 151 0.80 -18.51 -15.99
N ALA A 152 1.36 -17.45 -15.43
CA ALA A 152 1.51 -16.17 -16.14
C ALA A 152 2.77 -15.43 -15.64
N ALA A 153 3.93 -16.09 -15.73
CA ALA A 153 5.21 -15.41 -15.54
C ALA A 153 5.46 -14.47 -16.72
N ASP A 154 5.44 -13.18 -16.42
CA ASP A 154 6.33 -12.15 -16.97
C ASP A 154 6.37 -12.03 -18.50
N ARG A 155 5.35 -11.36 -19.07
CA ARG A 155 5.53 -10.63 -20.33
C ARG A 155 5.68 -9.15 -20.02
N ASP A 156 6.91 -8.77 -19.70
CA ASP A 156 7.38 -7.40 -19.80
C ASP A 156 7.17 -6.92 -21.25
N HIS A 157 6.24 -5.99 -21.46
CA HIS A 157 6.07 -5.27 -22.73
C HIS A 157 6.31 -3.79 -22.46
N THR A 158 7.57 -3.41 -22.32
CA THR A 158 8.00 -2.05 -22.62
C THR A 158 8.32 -1.95 -24.11
N GLU A 159 7.33 -1.57 -24.93
CA GLU A 159 7.63 -0.95 -26.23
C GLU A 159 7.29 0.55 -26.12
N PRO A 160 8.28 1.47 -26.23
CA PRO A 160 8.00 2.90 -26.17
C PRO A 160 7.35 3.38 -27.48
N PRO A 161 6.55 4.46 -27.45
CA PRO A 161 5.79 4.90 -28.60
C PRO A 161 6.70 5.35 -29.76
N ARG A 162 6.45 4.79 -30.95
CA ARG A 162 7.14 5.15 -32.19
C ARG A 162 6.92 6.62 -32.52
N ARG A 163 8.00 7.42 -32.47
CA ARG A 163 8.01 8.82 -32.94
C ARG A 163 7.62 8.86 -34.42
N ARG A 164 6.49 9.48 -34.74
CA ARG A 164 6.13 9.85 -36.13
C ARG A 164 7.18 10.82 -36.67
N ARG A 165 7.98 10.37 -37.64
CA ARG A 165 8.85 11.27 -38.42
C ARG A 165 7.95 12.19 -39.25
N ARG A 166 8.09 13.50 -39.05
CA ARG A 166 7.51 14.52 -39.93
C ARG A 166 8.12 14.36 -41.32
N GLN A 167 7.26 14.32 -42.33
CA GLN A 167 7.61 14.51 -43.73
C GLN A 167 8.02 15.96 -43.98
N GLY A 168 8.98 16.18 -44.87
CA GLY A 168 9.17 17.46 -45.56
C GLY A 168 10.61 17.94 -45.65
N ALA A 169 11.28 17.69 -46.77
CA ALA A 169 12.13 18.64 -47.49
C ALA A 169 12.74 17.96 -48.74
N SER A 170 12.16 18.23 -49.91
CA SER A 170 12.86 18.30 -51.19
C SER A 170 12.02 19.17 -52.12
N LEU A 171 12.46 20.41 -52.32
CA LEU A 171 12.66 21.12 -53.58
C LEU A 171 13.26 22.50 -53.25
#